data_AF-A0A7C7XH72-F1
#
_entry.id   AF-A0A7C7XH72-F1
#
_cell.length_a   1.000
_cell.length_b   1.000
_cell.length_c   1.000
_cell.angle_alpha   90.00
_cell.angle_beta   90.00
_cell.angle_gamma   90.00
#
_symmetry.space_group_name_H-M   'P 1'
#
loop_
_entity.id
_entity.type
_entity.pdbx_description
1 polymer ?
#
loop_
_entity_poly.entity_id
_entity_poly.type
_entity_poly.pdbx_seq_one_letter_code
_entity_poly.pdbx_strand_id
1 'polypeptide(L)'
;MAQLFGWAGLFIMGFAYHVVPRFFISSIRYSLPQKLSLWFVVAGLVLRFSGQSMYKTSLADPLIAAGGILLFVGLLVFGWTLLEVV
;
A
#
# COMPACT_ATOMS: atom_id res chain seq x y z
N MET A 1 3.07 -16.28 5.31
CA MET A 1 3.54 -14.92 5.70
C MET A 1 2.94 -13.77 4.86
N ALA A 2 2.08 -14.02 3.86
CA ALA A 2 1.53 -12.94 3.02
C ALA A 2 0.40 -12.11 3.66
N GLN A 3 -0.44 -12.71 4.53
CA GLN A 3 -1.59 -12.02 5.14
C GLN A 3 -1.22 -10.93 6.15
N LEU A 4 -0.09 -11.08 6.87
CA LEU A 4 0.42 -10.07 7.80
C LEU A 4 0.70 -8.75 7.09
N PHE A 5 1.43 -8.79 5.98
CA PHE A 5 1.72 -7.59 5.20
C PHE A 5 0.48 -6.99 4.53
N GLY A 6 -0.50 -7.82 4.18
CA GLY A 6 -1.76 -7.36 3.60
C GLY A 6 -2.63 -6.60 4.58
N TRP A 7 -3.12 -7.29 5.61
CA TRP A 7 -4.07 -6.68 6.55
C TRP A 7 -3.38 -5.73 7.53
N ALA A 8 -2.26 -6.13 8.15
CA ALA A 8 -1.59 -5.28 9.12
C ALA A 8 -0.93 -4.06 8.46
N GLY A 9 -0.39 -4.20 7.24
CA GLY A 9 0.17 -3.07 6.48
C GLY A 9 -0.90 -2.03 6.13
N LEU A 10 -2.04 -2.47 5.58
CA LEU A 10 -3.18 -1.58 5.31
C LEU A 10 -3.72 -0.93 6.59
N PHE A 11 -3.77 -1.69 7.68
CA PHE A 11 -4.23 -1.18 8.97
C PHE A 11 -3.29 -0.08 9.51
N ILE A 12 -1.98 -0.31 9.51
CA ILE A 12 -0.97 0.66 9.95
C ILE A 12 -1.00 1.92 9.07
N MET A 13 -1.13 1.77 7.76
CA MET A 13 -1.25 2.91 6.83
C MET A 13 -2.51 3.74 7.11
N GLY A 14 -3.67 3.08 7.27
CA GLY A 14 -4.92 3.77 7.60
C GLY A 14 -4.87 4.49 8.94
N PHE A 15 -4.22 3.87 9.93
CA PHE A 15 -4.00 4.45 11.24
C PHE A 15 -3.06 5.66 11.19
N ALA A 16 -1.94 5.55 10.47
CA ALA A 16 -0.98 6.64 10.30
C ALA A 16 -1.62 7.89 9.70
N TYR A 17 -2.47 7.73 8.67
CA TYR A 17 -3.20 8.87 8.10
C TYR A 17 -4.19 9.55 9.06
N HIS A 18 -4.68 8.85 10.08
CA HIS A 18 -5.55 9.46 11.10
C HIS A 18 -4.76 10.09 12.24
N VAL A 19 -3.62 9.48 12.59
CA VAL A 19 -2.87 9.80 13.81
C VAL A 19 -1.79 10.85 13.57
N VAL A 20 -1.04 10.75 12.47
CA VAL A 20 0.05 11.68 12.15
C VAL A 20 -0.45 13.13 12.06
N PRO A 21 -1.52 13.46 11.33
CA PRO A 21 -1.99 14.86 11.24
C PRO A 21 -2.43 15.44 12.59
N ARG A 22 -2.96 14.59 13.47
CA ARG A 22 -3.38 14.98 14.82
C ARG A 22 -2.21 15.28 15.73
N PHE A 23 -1.09 14.57 15.56
CA PHE A 23 0.15 14.86 16.30
C PHE A 23 0.80 16.17 15.84
N PHE A 24 0.79 16.47 14.54
CA PHE A 24 1.46 17.66 13.98
C PHE A 24 0.55 18.90 13.87
N ILE A 25 -0.71 18.82 14.32
CA ILE A 25 -1.71 19.92 14.25
C ILE A 25 -1.82 20.49 12.81
N SER A 26 -1.52 19.65 11.81
CA SER A 26 -1.47 20.01 10.41
C SER A 26 -2.73 19.50 9.70
N SER A 27 -3.38 20.37 8.92
CA SER A 27 -4.52 19.94 8.11
C SER A 27 -3.99 19.31 6.82
N ILE A 28 -4.22 18.00 6.62
CA ILE A 28 -3.94 17.38 5.31
C ILE A 28 -4.79 18.09 4.26
N ARG A 29 -4.13 18.91 3.43
CA ARG A 29 -4.77 19.56 2.29
C ARG A 29 -4.68 18.59 1.10
N TYR A 30 -5.82 17.94 0.83
CA TYR A 30 -6.15 17.06 -0.31
C TYR A 30 -6.02 15.54 -0.12
N SER A 31 -7.14 14.86 -0.45
CA SER A 31 -7.42 13.43 -0.28
C SER A 31 -7.00 12.53 -1.46
N LEU A 32 -6.45 13.12 -2.53
CA LEU A 32 -6.09 12.41 -3.76
C LEU A 32 -4.88 11.48 -3.61
N PRO A 33 -3.72 11.93 -3.10
CA PRO A 33 -2.54 11.05 -3.02
C PRO A 33 -2.73 9.93 -1.99
N GLN A 34 -3.51 10.17 -0.94
CA GLN A 34 -3.94 9.15 0.02
C GLN A 34 -4.73 8.02 -0.66
N LYS A 35 -5.74 8.37 -1.48
CA LYS A 35 -6.53 7.38 -2.24
C LYS A 35 -5.68 6.63 -3.26
N LEU A 36 -4.74 7.32 -3.91
CA LEU A 36 -3.80 6.68 -4.85
C LEU A 36 -2.93 5.64 -4.14
N SER A 37 -2.35 5.97 -2.99
CA SER A 37 -1.55 5.02 -2.20
C SER A 37 -2.35 3.77 -1.82
N LEU A 38 -3.61 3.95 -1.39
CA LEU A 38 -4.51 2.86 -1.05
C LEU A 38 -4.78 1.95 -2.25
N TRP A 39 -5.09 2.52 -3.41
CA TRP A 39 -5.32 1.75 -4.64
C TRP A 39 -4.07 1.00 -5.11
N PHE A 40 -2.89 1.60 -5.04
CA PHE A 40 -1.63 0.93 -5.38
C PHE A 40 -1.35 -0.28 -4.45
N VAL A 41 -1.53 -0.11 -3.14
CA VAL A 41 -1.31 -1.18 -2.17
C VAL A 41 -2.33 -2.29 -2.34
N VAL A 42 -3.62 -1.97 -2.50
CA VAL A 42 -4.69 -2.96 -2.70
C VAL A 42 -4.48 -3.72 -4.01
N ALA A 43 -4.18 -3.03 -5.11
CA ALA A 43 -3.92 -3.68 -6.40
C ALA A 43 -2.69 -4.58 -6.33
N GLY A 44 -1.59 -4.12 -5.73
CA GLY A 44 -0.39 -4.94 -5.54
C GLY A 44 -0.65 -6.19 -4.69
N LEU A 45 -1.51 -6.06 -3.67
CA LEU A 45 -1.92 -7.19 -2.83
C LEU A 45 -2.75 -8.21 -3.62
N VAL A 46 -3.75 -7.74 -4.38
CA VAL A 46 -4.62 -8.60 -5.21
C VAL A 46 -3.80 -9.32 -6.27
N LEU A 47 -2.88 -8.65 -6.96
CA LEU A 47 -1.97 -9.29 -7.93
C LEU A 47 -1.14 -10.39 -7.26
N ARG A 48 -0.61 -10.12 -6.06
CA ARG A 48 0.22 -11.09 -5.34
C ARG A 48 -0.58 -12.29 -4.85
N PHE A 49 -1.80 -12.08 -4.36
CA PHE A 49 -2.73 -13.15 -3.99
C PHE A 49 -3.09 -14.03 -5.20
N SER A 50 -3.42 -13.40 -6.33
CA SER A 50 -3.72 -14.11 -7.58
C SER A 50 -2.51 -14.89 -8.10
N GLY A 51 -1.31 -14.31 -8.08
CA GLY A 51 -0.08 -14.99 -8.49
C GLY A 51 0.28 -16.18 -7.59
N GLN A 52 0.10 -16.06 -6.27
CA GLN A 52 0.30 -17.17 -5.33
C GLN A 52 -0.76 -18.27 -5.50
N SER A 53 -2.00 -17.91 -5.83
CA SER A 53 -3.10 -18.87 -6.07
C SER A 53 -2.89 -19.67 -7.36
N MET A 54 -2.31 -19.04 -8.39
CA MET A 54 -2.02 -19.65 -9.70
C MET A 54 -0.63 -20.30 -9.78
N TYR A 55 -0.08 -20.82 -8.68
CA TYR A 55 1.32 -21.29 -8.57
C TYR A 55 1.74 -22.34 -9.63
N LYS A 56 0.80 -23.06 -10.24
CA LYS A 56 1.06 -24.07 -11.27
C LYS A 56 1.26 -23.49 -12.68
N THR A 57 1.04 -22.20 -12.88
CA THR A 57 1.10 -21.55 -14.19
C THR A 57 2.37 -20.70 -14.29
N SER A 58 3.04 -20.69 -15.44
CA SER A 58 4.25 -19.87 -15.73
C SER A 58 4.03 -18.34 -15.52
N LEU A 59 2.78 -17.91 -15.37
CA LEU A 59 2.40 -16.53 -15.08
C LEU A 59 2.48 -16.17 -13.58
N ALA A 60 2.71 -17.13 -12.68
CA ALA A 60 2.77 -16.89 -11.24
C ALA A 60 3.89 -15.92 -10.84
N ASP A 61 5.11 -16.16 -11.33
CA ASP A 61 6.30 -15.35 -11.02
C ASP A 61 6.16 -13.88 -11.46
N PRO A 62 5.78 -13.56 -12.73
CA PRO A 62 5.63 -12.16 -13.13
C PRO A 62 4.48 -11.44 -12.40
N LEU A 63 3.39 -12.13 -12.06
CA LEU A 63 2.29 -11.54 -11.27
C LEU A 63 2.74 -11.17 -9.85
N ILE A 64 3.52 -12.05 -9.21
CA ILE A 64 4.06 -11.80 -7.88
C ILE A 64 5.06 -10.64 -7.91
N ALA A 65 5.93 -10.58 -8.92
CA ALA A 65 6.88 -9.49 -9.11
C ALA A 65 6.17 -8.15 -9.35
N ALA A 66 5.17 -8.12 -10.25
CA ALA A 66 4.37 -6.93 -10.52
C ALA A 66 3.62 -6.45 -9.26
N GLY A 67 3.04 -7.37 -8.48
CA GLY A 67 2.41 -7.06 -7.20
C GLY A 67 3.39 -6.45 -6.18
N GLY A 68 4.63 -6.94 -6.15
CA GLY A 68 5.70 -6.38 -5.33
C GLY A 68 6.08 -4.95 -5.71
N ILE A 69 6.19 -4.66 -7.01
CA ILE A 69 6.50 -3.31 -7.52
C ILE A 69 5.37 -2.34 -7.16
N LEU A 70 4.11 -2.74 -7.36
CA LEU A 70 2.95 -1.93 -6.98
C LEU A 70 2.92 -1.60 -5.48
N LEU A 71 3.23 -2.59 -4.63
CA LEU A 71 3.33 -2.38 -3.19
C LEU A 71 4.43 -1.39 -2.84
N PHE A 72 5.61 -1.52 -3.47
CA PHE A 72 6.73 -0.61 -3.23
C PHE A 72 6.41 0.83 -3.63
N VAL A 73 5.79 1.02 -4.81
CA VAL A 73 5.33 2.33 -5.27
C VAL A 73 4.28 2.91 -4.32
N GLY A 74 3.31 2.11 -3.88
CA GLY A 74 2.31 2.56 -2.91
C GLY A 74 2.92 3.00 -1.58
N LEU A 75 3.99 2.33 -1.14
CA LEU A 75 4.73 2.65 0.08
C LEU A 75 5.56 3.94 -0.05
N LEU A 76 6.15 4.19 -1.22
CA LEU A 76 6.83 5.45 -1.53
C LEU A 76 5.84 6.63 -1.54
N VAL A 77 4.69 6.47 -2.19
CA VAL A 77 3.64 7.51 -2.21
C VAL A 77 3.15 7.79 -0.78
N PHE A 78 2.92 6.74 0.01
CA PHE A 78 2.55 6.88 1.42
C PHE A 78 3.61 7.64 2.24
N GLY A 79 4.89 7.27 2.11
CA GLY A 79 5.99 7.95 2.79
C GLY A 79 6.08 9.43 2.38
N TRP A 80 5.96 9.73 1.09
CA TRP A 80 5.96 11.09 0.58
C TRP A 80 4.81 11.92 1.17
N THR A 81 3.58 11.37 1.18
CA THR A 81 2.43 12.08 1.77
C THR A 81 2.57 12.31 3.26
N LEU A 82 3.27 11.45 3.99
CA LEU A 82 3.53 11.66 5.40
C LEU A 82 4.59 12.75 5.63
N LEU A 83 5.64 12.80 4.81
CA LEU A 83 6.67 13.83 4.88
C LEU A 83 6.12 15.24 4.56
N GLU A 84 5.07 15.35 3.75
CA GLU A 84 4.38 16.63 3.53
C GLU A 84 3.57 17.10 4.76
N VAL A 85 3.29 16.21 5.72
CA VAL A 85 2.46 16.50 6.90
C VAL A 85 3.29 16.79 8.16
N VAL A 86 4.50 16.23 8.25
CA VAL A 86 5.49 16.45 9.33
C VAL A 86 6.20 17.79 9.14
#